data_AF-A0A537Y5P9-F1
#
_entry.id   AF-A0A537Y5P9-F1
#
_cell.length_a   1.000
_cell.length_b   1.000
_cell.length_c   1.000
_cell.angle_alpha   90.00
_cell.angle_beta   90.00
_cell.angle_gamma   90.00
#
_symmetry.space_group_name_H-M   'P 1'
#
loop_
_entity.id
_entity.type
_entity.pdbx_description
1 polymer ?
#
loop_
_entity_poly.entity_id
_entity_poly.type
_entity_poly.pdbx_seq_one_letter_code
_entity_poly.pdbx_strand_id
1 'polypeptide(L)'
;MPGTPAAVMGDKIVGMCMGHQIPSPPVGNPGPAPPMPFSAPLLQGLATKVLIAGKPAAVAGSSGINTPPHVGLHVSDPFLVPMAQKGTVVVGSTTVLIEGKPAAKTGSQSIIDFGLPGNLIGTAATVLIGG
;
A
#
# COMPACT_ATOMS: atom_id res chain seq x y z
N MET A 1 -4.09 25.70 1.73
CA MET A 1 -5.06 24.59 1.69
C MET A 1 -5.12 23.97 3.09
N PRO A 2 -6.29 23.60 3.61
CA PRO A 2 -6.37 22.87 4.88
C PRO A 2 -5.59 21.55 4.76
N GLY A 3 -4.99 21.10 5.87
CA GLY A 3 -4.23 19.86 5.90
C GLY A 3 -5.11 18.62 5.74
N THR A 4 -4.51 17.52 5.32
CA THR A 4 -5.17 16.21 5.15
C THR A 4 -4.81 15.30 6.33
N PRO A 5 -5.72 14.48 6.87
CA PRO A 5 -5.41 13.60 7.99
C PRO A 5 -4.16 12.76 7.75
N ALA A 6 -3.26 12.75 8.74
CA ALA A 6 -2.06 11.93 8.76
C ALA A 6 -2.41 10.45 8.65
N ALA A 7 -1.53 9.68 7.99
CA ALA A 7 -1.62 8.23 8.00
C ALA A 7 -0.70 7.64 9.07
N VAL A 8 -1.11 6.52 9.66
CA VAL A 8 -0.43 5.83 10.75
C VAL A 8 -0.40 4.32 10.54
N MET A 9 0.33 3.61 11.40
CA MET A 9 0.35 2.15 11.43
C MET A 9 -1.08 1.56 11.44
N GLY A 10 -1.31 0.58 10.56
CA GLY A 10 -2.58 -0.11 10.39
C GLY A 10 -3.55 0.55 9.39
N ASP A 11 -3.31 1.80 8.97
CA ASP A 11 -4.01 2.38 7.82
C ASP A 11 -3.71 1.58 6.55
N LYS A 12 -4.55 1.69 5.53
CA LYS A 12 -4.53 0.73 4.42
C LYS A 12 -4.21 1.36 3.08
N ILE A 13 -3.33 0.73 2.33
CA ILE A 13 -3.26 0.95 0.88
C ILE A 13 -4.32 0.05 0.23
N VAL A 14 -5.21 0.65 -0.56
CA VAL A 14 -6.27 -0.05 -1.28
C VAL A 14 -6.18 0.22 -2.78
N GLY A 15 -6.69 -0.72 -3.57
CA GLY A 15 -6.80 -0.57 -5.01
C GLY A 15 -7.35 -1.82 -5.67
N MET A 16 -7.23 -1.89 -6.99
CA MET A 16 -7.64 -3.04 -7.79
C MET A 16 -6.43 -3.58 -8.53
N CYS A 17 -6.11 -4.85 -8.29
CA CYS A 17 -5.06 -5.53 -9.02
C CYS A 17 -5.61 -6.16 -10.29
N MET A 18 -5.07 -5.76 -11.44
CA MET A 18 -5.46 -6.25 -12.77
C MET A 18 -4.35 -7.05 -13.47
N GLY A 19 -3.24 -7.33 -12.78
CA GLY A 19 -2.03 -7.90 -13.39
C GLY A 19 -1.78 -9.38 -13.14
N HIS A 20 -2.61 -10.07 -12.33
CA HIS A 20 -2.42 -11.48 -12.06
C HIS A 20 -2.87 -12.34 -13.25
N GLN A 21 -2.18 -13.45 -13.47
CA GLN A 21 -2.57 -14.48 -14.42
C GLN A 21 -2.99 -15.73 -13.66
N ILE A 22 -4.05 -16.39 -14.13
CA ILE A 22 -4.53 -17.66 -13.57
C ILE A 22 -4.66 -18.70 -14.69
N PRO A 23 -4.51 -20.00 -14.38
CA PRO A 23 -4.79 -21.06 -15.34
C PRO A 23 -6.23 -20.92 -15.89
N SER A 24 -6.38 -20.83 -17.21
CA SER A 24 -7.69 -20.70 -17.86
C SER A 24 -8.07 -22.00 -18.58
N PRO A 25 -9.21 -22.63 -18.23
CA PRO A 25 -9.75 -23.74 -19.02
C PRO A 25 -10.19 -23.29 -20.42
N PRO A 26 -10.08 -24.12 -21.48
CA PRO A 26 -9.56 -25.49 -21.52
C PRO A 26 -8.08 -25.57 -21.98
N VAL A 27 -7.44 -24.44 -22.29
CA VAL A 27 -6.17 -24.41 -23.07
C VAL A 27 -4.91 -24.56 -22.19
N GLY A 28 -5.04 -24.50 -20.85
CA GLY A 28 -3.91 -24.69 -19.93
C GLY A 28 -2.91 -23.52 -19.88
N ASN A 29 -2.99 -22.57 -20.82
CA ASN A 29 -2.19 -21.36 -20.80
C ASN A 29 -2.72 -20.37 -19.73
N PRO A 30 -1.84 -19.72 -18.96
CA PRO A 30 -2.24 -18.63 -18.07
C PRO A 30 -2.91 -17.49 -18.85
N GLY A 31 -4.11 -17.12 -18.43
CA GLY A 31 -4.85 -15.97 -18.96
C GLY A 31 -4.98 -14.85 -17.92
N PRO A 32 -5.36 -13.63 -18.33
CA PRO A 32 -5.62 -12.54 -17.38
C PRO A 32 -6.69 -12.94 -16.36
N ALA A 33 -6.41 -12.75 -15.08
CA ALA A 33 -7.40 -12.90 -14.03
C ALA A 33 -8.38 -11.71 -14.03
N PRO A 34 -9.63 -11.89 -13.58
CA PRO A 34 -10.50 -10.77 -13.25
C PRO A 34 -9.83 -9.82 -12.24
N PRO A 35 -10.16 -8.51 -12.24
CA PRO A 35 -9.62 -7.58 -11.26
C PRO A 35 -9.87 -8.06 -9.82
N MET A 36 -8.81 -8.13 -9.02
CA MET A 36 -8.87 -8.55 -7.63
C MET A 36 -8.74 -7.36 -6.67
N PRO A 37 -9.51 -7.32 -5.58
CA PRO A 37 -9.37 -6.28 -4.58
C PRO A 37 -8.02 -6.40 -3.88
N PHE A 38 -7.37 -5.25 -3.67
CA PHE A 38 -6.14 -5.15 -2.89
C PHE A 38 -6.39 -4.34 -1.63
N SER A 39 -5.90 -4.84 -0.49
CA SER A 39 -5.94 -4.14 0.80
C SER A 39 -4.75 -4.55 1.65
N ALA A 40 -3.77 -3.65 1.80
CA ALA A 40 -2.58 -3.89 2.62
C ALA A 40 -2.52 -2.92 3.82
N PRO A 41 -2.56 -3.41 5.07
CA PRO A 41 -2.30 -2.57 6.24
C PRO A 41 -0.83 -2.15 6.29
N LEU A 42 -0.57 -0.89 6.61
CA LEU A 42 0.78 -0.36 6.79
C LEU A 42 1.37 -0.90 8.10
N LEU A 43 2.30 -1.83 7.96
CA LEU A 43 2.98 -2.50 9.08
C LEU A 43 4.51 -2.42 8.97
N GLN A 44 5.03 -1.93 7.85
CA GLN A 44 6.46 -1.91 7.53
C GLN A 44 6.89 -0.51 7.08
N GLY A 45 8.17 -0.16 7.29
CA GLY A 45 8.72 1.11 6.84
C GLY A 45 8.06 2.35 7.47
N LEU A 46 7.52 2.19 8.68
CA LEU A 46 6.90 3.26 9.48
C LEU A 46 7.98 4.08 10.21
N ALA A 47 7.59 5.23 10.74
CA ALA A 47 8.42 6.00 11.67
C ALA A 47 8.75 5.18 12.93
N THR A 48 9.93 5.41 13.51
CA THR A 48 10.43 4.64 14.66
C THR A 48 10.38 5.39 15.98
N LYS A 49 10.28 6.72 15.91
CA LYS A 49 10.32 7.66 17.04
C LYS A 49 9.09 8.56 17.08
N VAL A 50 8.47 8.83 15.93
CA VAL A 50 7.29 9.69 15.83
C VAL A 50 6.01 8.87 15.84
N LEU A 51 5.18 9.12 16.87
CA LEU A 51 3.85 8.57 16.99
C LEU A 51 2.80 9.65 16.72
N ILE A 52 1.73 9.30 16.02
CA ILE A 52 0.53 10.10 15.85
C ILE A 52 -0.64 9.29 16.40
N ALA A 53 -1.41 9.90 17.32
CA ALA A 53 -2.49 9.21 18.04
C ALA A 53 -2.03 7.88 18.69
N GLY A 54 -0.80 7.85 19.21
CA GLY A 54 -0.22 6.67 19.86
C GLY A 54 0.27 5.56 18.91
N LYS A 55 0.22 5.77 17.59
CA LYS A 55 0.67 4.79 16.58
C LYS A 55 1.86 5.33 15.77
N PRO A 56 2.80 4.48 15.33
CA PRO A 56 3.87 4.88 14.42
C PRO A 56 3.33 5.62 13.20
N ALA A 57 3.87 6.80 12.89
CA ALA A 57 3.45 7.58 11.74
C ALA A 57 3.88 6.93 10.43
N ALA A 58 3.04 7.03 9.40
CA ALA A 58 3.38 6.59 8.05
C ALA A 58 4.14 7.69 7.29
N VAL A 59 5.04 7.27 6.42
CA VAL A 59 5.90 8.12 5.59
C VAL A 59 6.02 7.54 4.18
N ALA A 60 6.59 8.28 3.24
CA ALA A 60 7.00 7.71 1.97
C ALA A 60 7.94 6.51 2.20
N GLY A 61 7.63 5.38 1.56
CA GLY A 61 8.27 4.08 1.78
C GLY A 61 7.58 3.19 2.82
N SER A 62 6.60 3.69 3.59
CA SER A 62 5.75 2.83 4.42
C SER A 62 4.98 1.84 3.53
N SER A 63 4.88 0.59 3.98
CA SER A 63 4.36 -0.50 3.18
C SER A 63 3.63 -1.56 3.99
N GLY A 64 2.93 -2.43 3.27
CA GLY A 64 2.15 -3.54 3.80
C GLY A 64 2.03 -4.68 2.80
N ILE A 65 1.48 -5.79 3.27
CA ILE A 65 1.18 -6.97 2.45
C ILE A 65 -0.33 -7.12 2.29
N ASN A 66 -0.77 -7.42 1.07
CA ASN A 66 -2.16 -7.64 0.71
C ASN A 66 -2.78 -8.70 1.62
N THR A 67 -3.93 -8.37 2.20
CA THR A 67 -4.64 -9.24 3.14
C THR A 67 -6.14 -9.18 2.86
N PRO A 68 -6.78 -10.30 2.44
CA PRO A 68 -6.15 -11.60 2.16
C PRO A 68 -5.24 -11.54 0.91
N PRO A 69 -4.21 -12.41 0.82
CA PRO A 69 -3.37 -12.48 -0.37
C PRO A 69 -4.17 -12.99 -1.57
N HIS A 70 -3.85 -12.51 -2.78
CA HIS A 70 -4.38 -13.10 -4.00
C HIS A 70 -4.06 -14.60 -4.08
N VAL A 71 -5.10 -15.39 -4.37
CA VAL A 71 -5.02 -16.84 -4.53
C VAL A 71 -4.25 -17.21 -5.80
N GLY A 72 -3.44 -18.28 -5.73
CA GLY A 72 -2.66 -18.79 -6.87
C GLY A 72 -1.18 -18.43 -6.89
N LEU A 73 -0.73 -17.52 -6.02
CA LEU A 73 0.68 -17.20 -5.83
C LEU A 73 1.25 -18.02 -4.66
N HIS A 74 1.70 -19.24 -4.95
CA HIS A 74 2.39 -20.07 -3.96
C HIS A 74 3.85 -19.60 -3.81
N VAL A 75 4.44 -19.70 -2.61
CA VAL A 75 5.84 -19.29 -2.36
C VAL A 75 6.88 -20.04 -3.20
N SER A 76 6.49 -21.17 -3.81
CA SER A 76 7.31 -21.95 -4.72
C SER A 76 7.05 -21.66 -6.20
N ASP A 77 6.24 -20.65 -6.53
CA ASP A 77 6.00 -20.27 -7.92
C ASP A 77 7.27 -19.58 -8.48
N PRO A 78 8.00 -20.20 -9.42
CA PRO A 78 9.22 -19.63 -9.97
C PRO A 78 8.98 -18.38 -10.82
N PHE A 79 7.72 -18.06 -11.14
CA PHE A 79 7.31 -16.86 -11.86
C PHE A 79 6.71 -15.80 -10.94
N LEU A 80 6.76 -16.01 -9.62
CA LEU A 80 6.31 -15.04 -8.63
C LEU A 80 7.16 -13.77 -8.70
N VAL A 81 6.57 -12.68 -9.20
CA VAL A 81 7.21 -11.37 -9.15
C VAL A 81 7.41 -10.99 -7.68
N PRO A 82 8.62 -10.62 -7.22
CA PRO A 82 8.91 -10.29 -5.81
C PRO A 82 8.06 -9.14 -5.23
N MET A 83 7.43 -8.36 -6.11
CA MET A 83 6.54 -7.24 -5.78
C MET A 83 5.08 -7.67 -5.58
N ALA A 84 4.74 -8.91 -5.93
CA ALA A 84 3.38 -9.43 -5.80
C ALA A 84 2.96 -9.38 -4.32
N GLN A 85 1.72 -8.96 -4.08
CA GLN A 85 1.10 -8.72 -2.78
C GLN A 85 1.62 -7.50 -2.00
N LYS A 86 2.58 -6.71 -2.49
CA LYS A 86 3.10 -5.57 -1.73
C LYS A 86 2.43 -4.25 -2.10
N GLY A 87 2.06 -3.46 -1.10
CA GLY A 87 1.62 -2.08 -1.25
C GLY A 87 2.66 -1.13 -0.64
N THR A 88 2.99 -0.03 -1.32
CA THR A 88 3.96 0.97 -0.82
C THR A 88 3.49 2.39 -1.08
N VAL A 89 3.60 3.26 -0.08
CA VAL A 89 3.39 4.70 -0.22
C VAL A 89 4.56 5.31 -0.98
N VAL A 90 4.29 5.96 -2.12
CA VAL A 90 5.36 6.53 -2.97
C VAL A 90 5.43 8.06 -2.88
N VAL A 91 4.33 8.73 -2.51
CA VAL A 91 4.29 10.18 -2.37
C VAL A 91 3.72 10.57 -1.01
N GLY A 92 4.48 11.36 -0.26
CA GLY A 92 4.06 12.01 0.99
C GLY A 92 3.91 13.53 0.84
N SER A 93 3.94 14.25 1.96
CA SER A 93 3.97 15.71 2.00
C SER A 93 5.29 16.28 1.45
N THR A 94 5.21 17.43 0.78
CA THR A 94 6.39 18.13 0.26
C THR A 94 7.03 19.06 1.29
N THR A 95 6.29 19.44 2.34
CA THR A 95 6.78 20.37 3.37
C THR A 95 6.89 19.75 4.75
N VAL A 96 6.11 18.70 5.05
CA VAL A 96 6.15 18.02 6.33
C VAL A 96 6.96 16.75 6.23
N LEU A 97 8.08 16.72 6.94
CA LEU A 97 8.92 15.55 7.06
C LEU A 97 8.77 14.92 8.44
N ILE A 98 8.69 13.60 8.48
CA ILE A 98 8.78 12.79 9.69
C ILE A 98 10.03 11.93 9.55
N GLU A 99 10.98 12.10 10.48
CA GLU A 99 12.27 11.41 10.44
C GLU A 99 13.04 11.62 9.12
N GLY A 100 12.93 12.84 8.58
CA GLY A 100 13.57 13.22 7.30
C GLY A 100 12.87 12.65 6.06
N LYS A 101 11.74 11.96 6.20
CA LYS A 101 10.97 11.39 5.09
C LYS A 101 9.65 12.13 4.90
N PRO A 102 9.17 12.32 3.66
CA PRO A 102 7.86 12.88 3.37
C PRO A 102 6.76 12.19 4.18
N ALA A 103 6.00 12.95 4.98
CA ALA A 103 4.97 12.40 5.84
C ALA A 103 3.76 11.93 5.00
N ALA A 104 3.26 10.71 5.24
CA ALA A 104 2.14 10.16 4.49
C ALA A 104 0.80 10.65 5.09
N LYS A 105 -0.17 10.89 4.22
CA LYS A 105 -1.52 11.35 4.58
C LYS A 105 -2.58 10.59 3.81
N THR A 106 -3.83 10.67 4.24
CA THR A 106 -4.94 10.10 3.48
C THR A 106 -4.92 10.64 2.05
N GLY A 107 -5.05 9.77 1.06
CA GLY A 107 -4.91 10.11 -0.36
C GLY A 107 -3.47 10.18 -0.88
N SER A 108 -2.46 9.91 -0.05
CA SER A 108 -1.07 9.74 -0.52
C SER A 108 -1.01 8.69 -1.63
N GLN A 109 -0.39 9.07 -2.75
CA GLN A 109 -0.20 8.17 -3.88
C GLN A 109 0.61 6.96 -3.43
N SER A 110 0.14 5.79 -3.82
CA SER A 110 0.76 4.51 -3.51
C SER A 110 0.81 3.64 -4.76
N ILE A 111 1.63 2.61 -4.69
CA ILE A 111 1.63 1.52 -5.68
C ILE A 111 1.27 0.21 -5.00
N ILE A 112 0.65 -0.69 -5.76
CA ILE A 112 0.28 -2.04 -5.34
C ILE A 112 0.78 -3.06 -6.35
N ASP A 113 1.14 -4.25 -5.87
CA ASP A 113 1.56 -5.38 -6.67
C ASP A 113 2.61 -4.98 -7.74
N PHE A 114 2.31 -5.28 -9.00
CA PHE A 114 3.11 -5.02 -10.20
C PHE A 114 3.26 -3.51 -10.54
N GLY A 115 3.27 -2.63 -9.55
CA GLY A 115 3.39 -1.19 -9.71
C GLY A 115 2.08 -0.49 -10.10
N LEU A 116 0.94 -1.18 -9.95
CA LEU A 116 -0.37 -0.61 -10.26
C LEU A 116 -0.72 0.52 -9.27
N PRO A 117 -1.53 1.52 -9.68
CA PRO A 117 -1.93 2.60 -8.78
C PRO A 117 -2.71 2.09 -7.56
N GLY A 118 -2.36 2.61 -6.39
CA GLY A 118 -3.10 2.42 -5.15
C GLY A 118 -3.28 3.74 -4.39
N ASN A 119 -4.21 3.73 -3.45
CA ASN A 119 -4.52 4.88 -2.61
C ASN A 119 -4.37 4.54 -1.14
N LEU A 120 -3.71 5.41 -0.38
CA LEU A 120 -3.65 5.30 1.08
C LEU A 120 -4.94 5.85 1.70
N ILE A 121 -5.66 5.01 2.43
CA ILE A 121 -6.87 5.37 3.15
C ILE A 121 -6.55 5.32 4.65
N GLY A 122 -6.56 6.51 5.28
CA GLY A 122 -6.35 6.66 6.70
C GLY A 122 -7.63 6.50 7.51
N THR A 123 -7.53 5.98 8.73
CA THR A 123 -8.66 5.69 9.62
C THR A 123 -8.93 6.77 10.68
N ALA A 124 -8.68 8.04 10.34
CA ALA A 124 -8.98 9.24 11.15
C ALA A 124 -7.94 9.62 12.24
N ALA A 125 -6.73 10.01 11.81
CA ALA A 125 -5.84 10.79 12.68
C ALA A 125 -6.38 12.22 12.89
N THR A 126 -6.30 12.73 14.13
CA THR A 126 -6.66 14.12 14.49
C THR A 126 -5.61 15.15 14.05
N VAL A 127 -4.43 14.68 13.61
CA VAL A 127 -3.36 15.51 13.08
C VAL A 127 -3.54 15.67 11.58
N LEU A 128 -3.60 16.91 11.11
CA LEU A 128 -3.68 17.26 9.70
C LEU A 128 -2.28 17.62 9.16
N ILE A 129 -1.87 16.98 8.08
CA ILE A 129 -0.60 17.21 7.40
C ILE A 129 -0.83 18.17 6.22
N GLY A 130 -0.07 19.26 6.20
CA GLY A 130 -0.08 20.25 5.12
C GLY A 130 0.42 19.68 3.77
N GLY A 131 0.35 20.50 2.72
CA GLY A 131 0.92 20.20 1.41
C GLY A 131 2.36 19.74 1.53
#